data_AF-A0AAP2GWI3-F1
#
_entry.id   AF-A0AAP2GWI3-F1
#
_cell.length_a   1.000
_cell.length_b   1.000
_cell.length_c   1.000
_cell.angle_alpha   90.00
_cell.angle_beta   90.00
_cell.angle_gamma   90.00
#
_symmetry.space_group_name_H-M   'P 1'
#
loop_
_entity.id
_entity.type
_entity.pdbx_description
1 polymer ?
#
loop_
_entity_poly.entity_id
_entity_poly.type
_entity_poly.pdbx_seq_one_letter_code
_entity_poly.pdbx_strand_id
1 'polypeptide(L)'
;MEKEDKVYKRRFNSSLEPMKVMLVDLRRTLAPEAWLALVQRTRESVVRNPDQYIEGSNDLPPGDDYQRIISLIFDEFLHDCAIR
;
A
#
# COMPACT_ATOMS: atom_id res chain seq x y z
N MET A 1 11.14 0.56 -18.59
CA MET A 1 10.81 1.22 -17.31
C MET A 1 9.34 1.66 -17.23
N GLU A 2 8.83 2.67 -17.96
CA GLU A 2 7.45 3.18 -17.71
C GLU A 2 6.30 2.16 -17.83
N LYS A 3 6.41 1.15 -18.71
CA LYS A 3 5.35 0.14 -18.89
C LYS A 3 5.30 -0.86 -17.75
N GLU A 4 6.44 -1.22 -17.18
CA GLU A 4 6.55 -2.21 -16.10
C GLU A 4 6.08 -1.61 -14.78
N ASP A 5 6.46 -0.36 -14.48
CA ASP A 5 5.99 0.38 -13.30
C ASP A 5 4.46 0.46 -13.25
N LYS A 6 3.79 0.64 -14.40
CA LYS A 6 2.32 0.65 -14.49
C LYS A 6 1.70 -0.71 -14.21
N VAL A 7 2.33 -1.79 -14.68
CA VAL A 7 1.85 -3.17 -14.45
C VAL A 7 2.00 -3.52 -12.98
N TYR A 8 3.16 -3.26 -12.39
CA TYR A 8 3.41 -3.50 -10.98
C TYR A 8 2.45 -2.68 -10.12
N LYS A 9 2.37 -1.37 -10.34
CA LYS A 9 1.45 -0.50 -9.59
C LYS A 9 0.01 -1.01 -9.63
N ARG A 10 -0.46 -1.51 -10.78
CA ARG A 10 -1.80 -2.13 -10.90
C ARG A 10 -1.91 -3.39 -10.04
N ARG A 11 -0.95 -4.32 -10.12
CA ARG A 11 -0.96 -5.56 -9.31
C ARG A 11 -0.94 -5.25 -7.82
N PHE A 12 -0.04 -4.37 -7.37
CA PHE A 12 0.03 -3.92 -5.99
C PHE A 12 -1.28 -3.27 -5.53
N ASN A 13 -1.85 -2.35 -6.33
CA ASN A 13 -3.12 -1.72 -5.99
C ASN A 13 -4.25 -2.75 -5.85
N SER A 14 -4.38 -3.68 -6.79
CA SER A 14 -5.42 -4.71 -6.72
C SER A 14 -5.24 -5.64 -5.52
N SER A 15 -4.00 -6.01 -5.19
CA SER A 15 -3.73 -6.92 -4.07
C SER A 15 -3.94 -6.25 -2.71
N LEU A 16 -3.66 -4.95 -2.62
CA LEU A 16 -3.83 -4.16 -1.39
C LEU A 16 -5.26 -3.61 -1.22
N GLU A 17 -6.13 -3.77 -2.21
CA GLU A 17 -7.51 -3.24 -2.17
C GLU A 17 -8.32 -3.71 -0.96
N PRO A 18 -8.33 -5.01 -0.57
CA PRO A 18 -9.07 -5.46 0.61
C PRO A 18 -8.59 -4.77 1.90
N MET A 19 -7.27 -4.54 1.99
CA MET A 19 -6.65 -3.86 3.11
C MET A 19 -7.03 -2.38 3.15
N LYS A 20 -7.05 -1.70 1.99
CA LYS A 20 -7.52 -0.33 1.86
C LYS A 20 -8.97 -0.17 2.31
N VAL A 21 -9.85 -1.11 1.93
CA VAL A 21 -11.25 -1.12 2.37
C VAL A 21 -11.36 -1.24 3.90
N MET A 22 -10.62 -2.18 4.50
CA MET A 22 -10.56 -2.32 5.96
C MET A 22 -10.05 -1.05 6.64
N LEU A 23 -8.99 -0.44 6.10
CA LEU A 23 -8.42 0.80 6.61
C LEU A 23 -9.42 1.97 6.53
N VAL A 24 -10.17 2.10 5.44
CA VAL A 24 -11.23 3.13 5.31
C VAL A 24 -12.32 2.95 6.37
N ASP A 25 -12.72 1.73 6.67
CA ASP A 25 -13.70 1.46 7.73
C ASP A 25 -13.16 1.87 9.11
N LEU A 26 -11.92 1.45 9.42
CA LEU A 26 -11.24 1.80 10.67
C LEU A 26 -10.97 3.30 10.82
N ARG A 27 -10.77 4.03 9.71
CA ARG A 27 -10.59 5.49 9.74
C ARG A 27 -11.78 6.22 10.39
N ARG A 28 -12.99 5.68 10.27
CA ARG A 28 -14.22 6.27 10.82
C ARG A 28 -14.35 6.11 12.33
N THR A 29 -13.66 5.13 12.90
CA THR A 29 -13.78 4.75 14.31
C THR A 29 -12.56 5.11 15.14
N LEU A 30 -11.40 5.29 14.50
CA LEU A 30 -10.14 5.61 15.16
C LEU A 30 -9.90 7.12 15.30
N ALA A 31 -9.30 7.50 16.43
CA ALA A 31 -8.70 8.82 16.60
C ALA A 31 -7.59 9.06 15.56
N PRO A 32 -7.33 10.33 15.16
CA PRO A 32 -6.35 10.65 14.12
C PRO A 32 -4.96 10.03 14.32
N GLU A 33 -4.44 10.06 15.53
CA GLU A 33 -3.11 9.54 15.87
C GLU A 33 -3.06 8.00 15.77
N ALA A 34 -4.12 7.33 16.24
CA ALA A 34 -4.25 5.88 16.16
C ALA A 34 -4.40 5.42 14.71
N TRP A 35 -5.13 6.18 13.89
CA TRP A 35 -5.24 5.97 12.45
C TRP A 35 -3.88 6.07 11.77
N LEU A 36 -3.14 7.16 11.99
CA LEU A 36 -1.82 7.36 11.39
C LEU A 36 -0.85 6.23 11.77
N ALA A 37 -0.83 5.84 13.05
CA ALA A 37 0.00 4.75 13.53
C ALA A 37 -0.40 3.39 12.92
N LEU A 38 -1.69 3.15 12.67
CA LEU A 38 -2.17 1.94 12.00
C LEU A 38 -1.72 1.91 10.54
N VAL A 39 -1.92 3.00 9.80
CA VAL A 39 -1.52 3.04 8.39
C VAL A 39 -0.01 2.89 8.23
N GLN A 40 0.77 3.57 9.08
CA GLN A 40 2.23 3.47 9.02
C GLN A 40 2.71 2.04 9.30
N ARG A 41 2.19 1.37 10.33
CA ARG A 41 2.50 -0.04 10.62
C ARG A 41 2.10 -0.97 9.47
N THR A 42 0.96 -0.69 8.85
CA THR A 42 0.47 -1.47 7.70
C THR A 42 1.41 -1.30 6.51
N ARG A 43 1.79 -0.07 6.17
CA ARG A 43 2.78 0.23 5.13
C ARG A 43 4.11 -0.47 5.39
N GLU A 44 4.63 -0.37 6.61
CA GLU A 44 5.88 -1.03 6.99
C GLU A 44 5.80 -2.56 6.86
N SER A 45 4.67 -3.16 7.25
CA SER A 45 4.47 -4.60 7.13
C SER A 45 4.46 -5.06 5.67
N VAL A 46 3.75 -4.34 4.80
CA VAL A 46 3.68 -4.62 3.36
C VAL A 46 5.03 -4.44 2.68
N VAL A 47 5.78 -3.39 3.05
CA VAL A 47 7.14 -3.18 2.53
C VAL A 47 8.09 -4.29 3.00
N ARG A 48 8.03 -4.70 4.26
CA ARG A 48 8.96 -5.73 4.78
C ARG A 48 8.63 -7.15 4.30
N ASN A 49 7.37 -7.45 4.04
CA ASN A 49 6.89 -8.80 3.71
C ASN A 49 5.91 -8.75 2.51
N PRO A 50 6.34 -8.27 1.32
CA PRO A 50 5.44 -8.07 0.19
C PRO A 50 4.80 -9.38 -0.32
N ASP A 51 5.47 -10.51 -0.11
CA ASP A 51 4.99 -11.86 -0.43
C ASP A 51 3.72 -12.28 0.32
N GLN A 52 3.48 -11.71 1.50
CA GLN A 52 2.25 -11.96 2.26
C GLN A 52 1.03 -11.21 1.71
N TYR A 53 1.26 -10.19 0.87
CA TYR A 53 0.22 -9.25 0.44
C TYR A 53 0.04 -9.19 -1.07
N ILE A 54 1.08 -9.49 -1.84
CA ILE A 54 1.11 -9.34 -3.30
C ILE A 54 1.45 -10.69 -3.92
N GLU A 55 0.49 -11.23 -4.66
CA GLU A 55 0.67 -12.48 -5.38
C GLU A 55 1.73 -12.34 -6.49
N GLY A 56 2.70 -13.26 -6.52
CA GLY A 56 3.82 -13.19 -7.45
C GLY A 56 4.83 -12.09 -7.10
N SER A 57 4.99 -11.77 -5.81
CA SER A 57 6.01 -10.81 -5.34
C SER A 57 7.44 -11.17 -5.77
N ASN A 58 7.71 -12.44 -6.07
CA ASN A 58 9.00 -12.90 -6.60
C ASN A 58 9.29 -12.41 -8.02
N ASP A 59 8.26 -12.00 -8.78
CA ASP A 59 8.41 -11.41 -10.11
C ASP A 59 8.70 -9.90 -10.04
N LEU A 60 8.75 -9.33 -8.84
CA LEU A 60 8.98 -7.91 -8.65
C LEU A 60 10.47 -7.56 -8.79
N PRO A 61 10.78 -6.34 -9.29
CA PRO A 61 12.15 -5.86 -9.31
C PRO A 61 12.74 -5.86 -7.89
N PRO A 62 13.96 -6.39 -7.71
CA PRO A 62 14.59 -6.47 -6.39
C PRO A 62 14.94 -5.08 -5.85
N GLY A 63 14.90 -4.92 -4.52
CA GLY A 63 15.47 -3.75 -3.83
C GLY A 63 14.58 -2.51 -3.80
N ASP A 64 15.17 -1.33 -4.01
CA ASP A 64 14.54 -0.03 -3.67
C ASP A 64 13.32 0.32 -4.54
N ASP A 65 13.20 -0.27 -5.73
CA ASP A 65 12.12 0.02 -6.67
C ASP A 65 10.74 -0.44 -6.17
N TYR A 66 10.65 -1.62 -5.54
CA TYR A 66 9.38 -2.11 -5.01
C TYR A 66 8.92 -1.28 -3.80
N GLN A 67 9.87 -0.90 -2.92
CA GLN A 67 9.56 -0.09 -1.74
C GLN A 67 8.99 1.27 -2.14
N ARG A 68 9.57 1.87 -3.19
CA ARG A 68 9.10 3.11 -3.79
C ARG A 68 7.67 2.96 -4.34
N ILE A 69 7.38 1.87 -5.06
CA ILE A 69 6.05 1.64 -5.63
C ILE A 69 4.98 1.44 -4.53
N ILE A 70 5.25 0.60 -3.53
CA ILE A 70 4.33 0.40 -2.39
C ILE A 70 4.11 1.72 -1.64
N SER A 71 5.18 2.48 -1.43
CA SER A 71 5.13 3.80 -0.80
C SER A 71 4.21 4.75 -1.55
N LEU A 72 4.40 4.88 -2.87
CA LEU A 72 3.54 5.72 -3.71
C LEU A 72 2.08 5.29 -3.66
N ILE A 73 1.80 3.99 -3.63
CA ILE A 73 0.43 3.47 -3.52
C ILE A 73 -0.22 3.82 -2.19
N PHE A 74 0.50 3.68 -1.08
CA PHE A 74 0.00 4.05 0.24
C PHE A 74 -0.17 5.57 0.37
N ASP A 75 0.73 6.36 -0.22
CA ASP A 75 0.64 7.81 -0.23
C ASP A 75 -0.56 8.28 -1.07
N GLU A 76 -0.79 7.68 -2.24
CA GLU A 76 -2.00 7.92 -3.06
C GLU A 76 -3.27 7.51 -2.31
N PHE A 77 -3.28 6.33 -1.69
CA PHE A 77 -4.41 5.87 -0.87
C PHE A 77 -4.68 6.81 0.31
N LEU A 78 -3.64 7.27 1.00
CA LEU A 78 -3.76 8.22 2.10
C LEU A 78 -4.27 9.57 1.60
N HIS A 79 -3.82 10.03 0.43
CA HIS A 79 -4.32 11.23 -0.21
C HIS A 79 -5.83 11.10 -0.50
N ASP A 80 -6.25 9.97 -1.08
CA ASP A 80 -7.65 9.66 -1.39
C ASP A 80 -8.51 9.57 -0.12
N CYS A 81 -7.98 8.99 0.95
CA CYS A 81 -8.63 8.93 2.26
C CYS A 81 -8.62 10.27 3.00
N ALA A 82 -7.68 11.15 2.67
CA ALA A 82 -7.58 12.50 3.18
C ALA A 82 -8.39 13.51 2.36
N ILE A 83 -9.14 13.08 1.34
CA ILE A 83 -9.99 13.97 0.55
C ILE A 83 -11.10 14.56 1.44
N ARG A 84 -10.91 15.86 1.72
CA ARG A 84 -11.88 16.97 1.91
C ARG A 84 -12.96 16.84 2.97
#